data_AF-A0A4S3JAZ0-F1
#
_entry.id   AF-A0A4S3JAZ0-F1
#
_cell.length_a   1.000
_cell.length_b   1.000
_cell.length_c   1.000
_cell.angle_alpha   90.00
_cell.angle_beta   90.00
_cell.angle_gamma   90.00
#
_symmetry.space_group_name_H-M   'P 1'
#
loop_
_entity.id
_entity.type
_entity.pdbx_description
1 polymer ?
#
loop_
_entity_poly.entity_id
_entity_poly.type
_entity_poly.pdbx_seq_one_letter_code
_entity_poly.pdbx_strand_id
1 'polypeptide(L)'
;MEEQYADGSSFHEQEVAKKRTRRVVKSQRAIVGASLDVIKERRNQRPEARAAARQQAIKEAKEKKAAAETKKKTEKAKLAASKGGAQRIQSKQGAKGAAPKVAAKSR
;
A
#
# COMPACT_ATOMS: atom_id res chain seq x y z
N MET A 1 13.98 22.56 89.78
CA MET A 1 13.92 23.60 88.74
C MET A 1 15.14 23.43 87.83
N GLU A 2 15.36 22.36 87.09
CA GLU A 2 14.48 21.41 86.39
C GLU A 2 13.37 22.07 85.58
N GLU A 3 13.32 21.68 84.30
CA GLU A 3 12.30 21.93 83.27
C GLU A 3 12.37 23.23 82.46
N GLN A 4 12.53 23.26 81.12
CA GLN A 4 12.77 22.21 80.13
C GLN A 4 13.58 22.81 78.95
N TYR A 5 14.66 22.14 78.58
CA TYR A 5 15.03 22.00 77.18
C TYR A 5 14.22 20.80 76.66
N ALA A 6 13.24 21.04 75.80
CA ALA A 6 12.60 19.99 75.02
C ALA A 6 12.34 20.54 73.63
N ASP A 7 13.17 20.05 72.71
CA ASP A 7 12.81 19.74 71.34
C ASP A 7 12.34 20.94 70.50
N GLY A 8 13.22 21.61 69.77
CA GLY A 8 14.00 20.90 68.75
C GLY A 8 13.11 20.25 67.69
N SER A 9 11.80 20.51 67.64
CA SER A 9 10.98 20.20 66.48
C SER A 9 11.18 21.27 65.43
N SER A 10 12.40 21.29 64.88
CA SER A 10 12.57 21.58 63.46
C SER A 10 11.76 20.53 62.72
N PHE A 11 10.46 20.76 62.60
CA PHE A 11 9.66 20.11 61.59
C PHE A 11 10.27 20.61 60.28
N HIS A 12 11.27 19.87 59.81
CA HIS A 12 11.62 19.82 58.40
C HIS A 12 10.35 19.31 57.71
N GLU A 13 9.38 20.21 57.54
CA GLU A 13 8.33 20.05 56.57
C GLU A 13 9.03 20.10 55.22
N GLN A 14 9.50 18.93 54.84
CA GLN A 14 9.28 18.41 53.52
C GLN A 14 9.77 19.32 52.38
N GLU A 15 11.00 19.82 52.45
CA GLU A 15 11.75 20.03 51.19
C GLU A 15 12.22 18.67 50.62
N VAL A 16 11.31 17.68 50.59
CA VAL A 16 11.46 16.49 49.77
C VAL A 16 11.06 16.89 48.36
N ALA A 17 11.91 17.70 47.72
CA ALA A 17 11.79 17.96 46.30
C ALA A 17 12.00 16.62 45.58
N LYS A 18 10.93 16.04 45.02
CA LYS A 18 11.04 14.86 44.15
C LYS A 18 12.01 15.18 43.03
N LYS A 19 13.19 14.54 43.04
CA LYS A 19 14.16 14.64 41.94
C LYS A 19 13.47 14.18 40.66
N ARG A 20 13.15 15.12 39.77
CA ARG A 20 12.55 14.80 38.46
C ARG A 20 13.59 14.02 37.65
N THR A 21 13.26 12.79 37.29
CA THR A 21 14.10 11.98 36.38
C THR A 21 14.14 12.64 35.00
N ARG A 22 15.33 12.78 34.42
CA ARG A 22 15.47 13.24 33.03
C ARG A 22 14.84 12.20 32.09
N ARG A 23 13.95 12.65 31.20
CA ARG A 23 13.35 11.77 30.18
C ARG A 23 14.38 11.49 29.09
N VAL A 24 14.69 10.23 28.87
CA VAL A 24 15.51 9.77 27.73
C VAL A 24 14.64 8.85 26.87
N VAL A 25 14.49 9.19 25.60
CA VAL A 25 13.72 8.38 24.65
C VAL A 25 14.68 7.47 23.88
N LYS A 26 14.57 6.16 24.10
CA LYS A 26 15.31 5.14 23.36
C LYS A 26 14.44 4.62 22.21
N SER A 27 14.55 5.27 21.05
CA SER A 27 13.73 4.99 19.86
C SER A 27 14.33 3.92 18.93
N GLN A 28 15.64 3.70 18.98
CA GLN A 28 16.32 2.72 18.13
C GLN A 28 16.43 1.38 18.87
N ARG A 29 15.45 0.50 18.68
CA ARG A 29 15.42 -0.86 19.23
C ARG A 29 15.40 -1.88 18.09
N ALA A 30 15.94 -3.08 18.34
CA ALA A 30 15.75 -4.21 17.44
C ALA A 30 14.28 -4.63 17.40
N ILE A 31 13.85 -5.20 16.28
CA ILE A 31 12.47 -5.67 16.05
C ILE A 31 12.55 -7.16 15.69
N VAL A 32 11.54 -7.96 16.04
CA VAL A 32 11.51 -9.37 15.61
C VAL A 32 11.62 -9.44 14.09
N GLY A 33 12.57 -10.24 13.59
CA GLY A 33 12.86 -10.36 12.16
C GLY A 33 13.86 -9.36 11.59
N ALA A 34 14.35 -8.37 12.36
CA ALA A 34 15.44 -7.49 11.94
C ALA A 34 16.27 -6.99 13.13
N SER A 35 17.58 -7.24 13.11
CA SER A 35 18.51 -6.72 14.12
C SER A 35 18.64 -5.19 14.02
N LEU A 36 19.13 -4.56 15.10
CA LEU A 36 19.30 -3.12 15.19
C LEU A 36 20.26 -2.60 14.08
N ASP A 37 21.30 -3.36 13.78
CA ASP A 37 22.32 -2.98 12.80
C ASP A 37 21.77 -2.97 11.37
N VAL A 38 20.99 -3.99 10.99
CA VAL A 38 20.33 -4.04 9.68
C VAL A 38 19.37 -2.86 9.50
N ILE A 39 18.66 -2.46 10.55
CA ILE A 39 17.77 -1.28 10.52
C ILE A 39 18.57 0.01 10.31
N LYS A 40 19.72 0.16 10.99
CA LYS A 40 20.59 1.32 10.84
C LYS A 40 21.18 1.40 9.43
N GLU A 41 21.69 0.30 8.90
CA GLU A 41 22.25 0.23 7.56
C GLU A 41 21.22 0.66 6.50
N ARG A 42 20.01 0.09 6.55
CA ARG A 42 18.92 0.46 5.63
C ARG A 42 18.53 1.93 5.76
N ARG A 43 18.49 2.48 6.98
CA ARG A 43 18.16 3.90 7.22
C ARG A 43 19.25 4.83 6.69
N ASN A 44 20.51 4.45 6.84
CA ASN A 44 21.67 5.27 6.49
C ASN A 44 22.01 5.23 4.99
N GLN A 45 21.26 4.46 4.18
CA GLN A 45 21.42 4.48 2.73
C GLN A 45 21.20 5.89 2.17
N ARG A 46 22.15 6.32 1.33
CA ARG A 46 22.12 7.62 0.67
C ARG A 46 20.82 7.76 -0.13
N PRO A 47 20.19 8.95 -0.12
CA PRO A 47 18.92 9.17 -0.80
C PRO A 47 19.01 8.89 -2.31
N GLU A 48 20.16 9.12 -2.92
CA GLU A 48 20.43 8.80 -4.34
C GLU A 48 20.33 7.30 -4.63
N ALA A 49 20.97 6.46 -3.81
CA ALA A 49 20.86 4.99 -3.93
C ALA A 49 19.41 4.51 -3.72
N ARG A 50 18.68 5.12 -2.76
CA ARG A 50 17.25 4.83 -2.55
C ARG A 50 16.39 5.25 -3.75
N ALA A 51 16.68 6.40 -4.36
CA ALA A 51 15.98 6.87 -5.54
C ALA A 51 16.25 5.97 -6.76
N ALA A 52 17.49 5.52 -6.95
CA ALA A 52 17.85 4.58 -8.01
C ALA A 52 17.11 3.24 -7.87
N ALA A 53 17.10 2.64 -6.67
CA ALA A 53 16.34 1.42 -6.40
C ALA A 53 14.84 1.61 -6.64
N ARG A 54 14.28 2.77 -6.24
CA ARG A 54 12.87 3.11 -6.51
C ARG A 54 12.60 3.19 -8.02
N GLN A 55 13.47 3.84 -8.79
CA GLN A 55 13.32 3.96 -10.24
C GLN A 55 13.42 2.60 -10.93
N GLN A 56 14.35 1.74 -10.53
CA GLN A 56 14.47 0.37 -11.04
C GLN A 56 13.21 -0.44 -10.77
N ALA A 57 12.70 -0.42 -9.53
CA ALA A 57 11.46 -1.11 -9.18
C ALA A 57 10.25 -0.60 -10.00
N ILE A 58 10.17 0.71 -10.27
CA ILE A 58 9.12 1.29 -11.12
C ILE A 58 9.26 0.80 -12.56
N LYS A 59 10.48 0.74 -13.12
CA LYS A 59 10.73 0.23 -14.48
C LYS A 59 10.30 -1.24 -14.59
N GLU A 60 10.77 -2.09 -13.68
CA GLU A 60 10.38 -3.50 -13.65
C GLU A 60 8.86 -3.68 -13.50
N ALA A 61 8.21 -2.88 -12.65
CA ALA A 61 6.76 -2.97 -12.48
C ALA A 61 6.00 -2.58 -13.76
N LYS A 62 6.49 -1.58 -14.50
CA LYS A 62 5.92 -1.20 -15.81
C LYS A 62 6.14 -2.28 -16.86
N GLU A 63 7.34 -2.87 -16.92
CA GLU A 63 7.66 -3.97 -17.83
C GLU A 63 6.81 -5.21 -17.53
N LYS A 64 6.67 -5.59 -16.26
CA LYS A 64 5.80 -6.70 -15.82
C LYS A 64 4.34 -6.45 -16.23
N LYS A 65 3.84 -5.22 -16.13
CA LYS A 65 2.48 -4.84 -16.59
C LYS A 65 2.35 -4.95 -18.11
N ALA A 66 3.29 -4.41 -18.88
CA ALA A 66 3.28 -4.50 -20.34
C ALA A 66 3.37 -5.97 -20.82
N ALA A 67 4.21 -6.78 -20.18
CA ALA A 67 4.30 -8.21 -20.43
C ALA A 67 2.99 -8.95 -20.10
N ALA A 68 2.32 -8.58 -19.01
CA ALA A 68 1.00 -9.15 -18.67
C ALA A 68 -0.08 -8.74 -19.68
N GLU A 69 -0.07 -7.50 -20.17
CA GLU A 69 -1.03 -7.02 -21.18
C GLU A 69 -0.81 -7.67 -22.54
N THR A 70 0.43 -7.79 -22.99
CA THR A 70 0.77 -8.49 -24.24
C THR A 70 0.35 -9.95 -24.16
N LYS A 71 0.65 -10.65 -23.06
CA LYS A 71 0.14 -12.01 -22.80
C LYS A 71 -1.38 -12.07 -22.89
N LYS A 72 -2.11 -11.20 -22.18
CA LYS A 72 -3.58 -11.13 -22.25
C LYS A 72 -4.10 -10.87 -23.66
N LYS A 73 -3.46 -9.99 -24.44
CA LYS A 73 -3.85 -9.71 -25.84
C LYS A 73 -3.61 -10.93 -26.73
N THR A 74 -2.47 -11.59 -26.60
CA THR A 74 -2.17 -12.81 -27.37
C THR A 74 -3.06 -13.98 -27.00
N GLU A 75 -3.41 -14.15 -25.72
CA GLU A 75 -4.36 -15.17 -25.28
C GLU A 75 -5.77 -14.88 -25.78
N LYS A 76 -6.24 -13.63 -25.72
CA LYS A 76 -7.52 -13.22 -26.30
C LYS A 76 -7.56 -13.45 -27.82
N ALA A 77 -6.47 -13.16 -28.53
CA ALA A 77 -6.38 -13.40 -29.97
C ALA A 77 -6.37 -14.90 -30.30
N LYS A 78 -5.64 -15.73 -29.53
CA LYS A 78 -5.65 -17.19 -29.66
C LYS A 78 -7.02 -17.78 -29.35
N LEU A 79 -7.71 -17.29 -28.31
CA LEU A 79 -9.08 -17.67 -27.98
C LEU A 79 -10.05 -17.30 -29.11
N ALA A 80 -9.94 -16.09 -29.67
CA ALA A 80 -10.77 -15.64 -30.79
C ALA A 80 -10.51 -16.46 -32.07
N ALA A 81 -9.25 -16.84 -32.34
CA ALA A 81 -8.89 -17.69 -33.47
C ALA A 81 -9.35 -19.15 -33.28
N SER A 82 -9.31 -19.67 -32.05
CA SER A 82 -9.81 -21.02 -31.71
C SER A 82 -11.33 -21.11 -31.77
N LYS A 83 -12.04 -19.99 -31.57
CA LYS A 83 -13.51 -19.90 -31.66
C LYS A 83 -14.00 -19.64 -33.09
N GLY A 84 -13.27 -20.13 -34.10
CA GLY A 84 -13.68 -20.26 -35.51
C GLY A 84 -14.78 -19.30 -35.94
N GLY A 85 -14.40 -18.12 -36.44
CA GLY A 85 -15.31 -17.17 -37.10
C GLY A 85 -16.56 -16.88 -36.28
N ALA A 86 -16.45 -16.02 -35.26
CA ALA A 86 -17.60 -15.51 -34.54
C ALA A 86 -18.68 -15.08 -35.53
N GLN A 87 -19.77 -15.86 -35.58
CA GLN A 87 -21.00 -15.49 -36.26
C GLN A 87 -21.27 -14.03 -35.86
N ARG A 88 -21.32 -13.14 -36.87
CA ARG A 88 -21.67 -11.74 -36.67
C ARG A 88 -22.91 -11.74 -35.78
N ILE A 89 -22.77 -11.26 -34.55
CA ILE A 89 -23.91 -11.08 -33.65
C ILE A 89 -24.73 -9.96 -34.30
N GLN A 90 -25.64 -10.33 -35.20
CA GLN A 90 -26.70 -9.44 -35.61
C GLN A 90 -27.48 -9.13 -34.35
N SER A 91 -27.50 -7.87 -33.96
CA SER A 91 -28.41 -7.40 -32.92
C SER A 91 -29.82 -7.84 -33.33
N LYS A 92 -30.68 -8.18 -32.35
CA LYS A 92 -32.10 -8.52 -32.60
C LYS A 92 -32.83 -7.47 -33.47
N GLN A 93 -32.28 -6.25 -33.51
CA GLN A 93 -32.77 -5.14 -34.31
C GLN A 93 -32.41 -5.26 -35.81
N GLY A 94 -31.30 -5.92 -36.17
CA GLY A 94 -30.92 -6.19 -37.57
C GLY A 94 -31.55 -7.47 -38.17
N ALA A 95 -32.08 -8.37 -37.32
CA ALA A 95 -32.78 -9.58 -37.75
C ALA A 95 -34.22 -9.32 -38.22
N LYS A 96 -34.81 -8.17 -37.85
CA LYS A 96 -36.05 -7.68 -38.45
C LYS A 96 -35.69 -6.93 -39.74
N GLY A 97 -35.50 -7.69 -40.81
CA GLY A 97 -35.38 -7.14 -42.16
C GLY A 97 -36.55 -6.21 -42.49
N ALA A 98 -36.33 -5.30 -43.45
CA ALA A 98 -37.35 -4.34 -43.90
C ALA A 98 -38.67 -5.04 -44.23
N ALA A 99 -39.79 -4.45 -43.79
CA ALA A 99 -41.12 -5.02 -43.98
C ALA A 99 -41.36 -5.34 -45.46
N PRO A 100 -41.86 -6.55 -45.81
CA PRO A 100 -42.13 -6.88 -47.20
C PRO A 100 -43.20 -5.94 -47.74
N LYS A 101 -42.90 -5.25 -48.84
CA LYS A 101 -43.83 -4.34 -49.51
C LYS A 101 -45.03 -5.17 -49.98
N VAL A 102 -46.21 -4.85 -49.44
CA VAL A 102 -47.45 -5.57 -49.72
C VAL A 102 -47.71 -5.51 -51.22
N ALA A 103 -47.57 -6.66 -51.90
CA ALA A 103 -47.96 -6.78 -53.29
C ALA A 103 -49.50 -6.89 -53.34
N ALA A 104 -50.16 -5.97 -54.00
CA ALA A 104 -51.60 -6.03 -54.24
C ALA A 104 -51.91 -7.31 -55.06
N LYS A 105 -52.48 -8.33 -54.42
CA LYS A 105 -53.06 -9.49 -55.11
C LYS A 105 -54.59 -9.40 -55.01
N SER A 106 -55.19 -8.97 -56.12
CA SER A 106 -56.64 -8.92 -56.45
C SER A 106 -57.51 -8.02 -55.55
N ARG A 107 -58.53 -7.32 -56.03
CA ARG A 107 -59.52 -7.57 -57.09
C ARG A 107 -59.80 -6.27 -57.84
#